data_AF-A0A5C4TH71-F1
#
_entry.id   AF-A0A5C4TH71-F1
#
_cell.length_a   1.000
_cell.length_b   1.000
_cell.length_c   1.000
_cell.angle_alpha   90.00
_cell.angle_beta   90.00
_cell.angle_gamma   90.00
#
_symmetry.space_group_name_H-M   'P 1'
#
loop_
_entity.id
_entity.type
_entity.pdbx_description
1 polymer ?
#
loop_
_entity_poly.entity_id
_entity_poly.type
_entity_poly.pdbx_seq_one_letter_code
_entity_poly.pdbx_strand_id
1 'polypeptide(L)'
;MENTLYSKINIMYYLTLVAAIIETIGAIPIVGGSIIILSFESPLVALIGLYVAGLIFTIQAQNTPGANRYNIELSSVKVKFITGIVCAVIAFIPFVGWILHIVMAIIMWLQYTSLMSIKNKVAKDDVIEDVKAEDVKTDNNDK
;
A
#
# COMPACT_ATOMS: atom_id res chain seq x y z
N MET A 1 -3.16 -18.19 6.80
CA MET A 1 -3.79 -17.35 5.75
C MET A 1 -3.19 -17.76 4.43
N GLU A 2 -4.04 -18.13 3.48
CA GLU A 2 -3.61 -18.46 2.14
C GLU A 2 -2.93 -17.24 1.51
N ASN A 3 -1.74 -17.43 0.93
CA ASN A 3 -0.84 -16.36 0.53
C ASN A 3 -1.19 -15.83 -0.88
N THR A 4 -2.48 -15.56 -1.08
CA THR A 4 -3.07 -15.17 -2.38
C THR A 4 -2.73 -13.72 -2.73
N LEU A 5 -2.84 -13.39 -4.02
CA LEU A 5 -2.64 -12.03 -4.51
C LEU A 5 -3.58 -11.05 -3.79
N TYR A 6 -4.85 -11.45 -3.63
CA TYR A 6 -5.85 -10.68 -2.91
C TYR A 6 -5.43 -10.37 -1.47
N SER A 7 -4.95 -11.37 -0.73
CA SER A 7 -4.53 -11.19 0.67
C SER A 7 -3.38 -10.17 0.79
N LYS A 8 -2.39 -10.25 -0.10
CA LYS A 8 -1.26 -9.29 -0.14
C LYS A 8 -1.73 -7.87 -0.47
N ILE A 9 -2.65 -7.72 -1.43
CA ILE A 9 -3.23 -6.43 -1.79
C ILE A 9 -4.07 -5.86 -0.66
N ASN A 10 -4.81 -6.70 0.07
CA ASN A 10 -5.59 -6.28 1.22
C ASN A 10 -4.68 -5.78 2.35
N ILE A 11 -3.55 -6.44 2.59
CA ILE A 11 -2.54 -5.95 3.55
C ILE A 11 -2.00 -4.59 3.12
N MET A 12 -1.56 -4.45 1.86
CA MET A 12 -1.06 -3.16 1.33
C MET A 12 -2.10 -2.03 1.45
N TYR A 13 -3.38 -2.35 1.22
CA TYR A 13 -4.49 -1.42 1.36
C TYR A 13 -4.56 -0.85 2.78
N TYR A 14 -4.51 -1.71 3.81
CA TYR A 14 -4.53 -1.25 5.20
C TYR A 14 -3.24 -0.52 5.60
N LEU A 15 -2.07 -1.00 5.16
CA LEU A 15 -0.79 -0.31 5.44
C LEU A 15 -0.80 1.10 4.84
N THR A 16 -1.31 1.25 3.62
CA THR A 16 -1.43 2.56 2.96
C THR A 16 -2.44 3.45 3.67
N LEU A 17 -3.56 2.92 4.15
CA LEU A 17 -4.54 3.69 4.92
C LEU A 17 -3.92 4.26 6.21
N VAL A 18 -3.22 3.41 6.95
CA VAL A 18 -2.52 3.82 8.18
C VAL A 18 -1.46 4.88 7.84
N ALA A 19 -0.69 4.69 6.77
CA ALA A 19 0.31 5.66 6.34
C ALA A 19 -0.33 7.00 5.97
N ALA A 20 -1.42 6.99 5.20
CA ALA A 20 -2.14 8.19 4.80
C ALA A 20 -2.65 8.99 6.02
N ILE A 21 -3.17 8.31 7.04
CA ILE A 21 -3.63 8.94 8.28
C ILE A 21 -2.45 9.56 9.04
N ILE A 22 -1.36 8.81 9.24
CA ILE A 22 -0.17 9.31 9.95
C ILE A 22 0.42 10.52 9.24
N GLU A 23 0.58 10.45 7.91
CA GLU A 23 1.05 11.56 7.08
C GLU A 23 0.14 12.78 7.17
N THR A 24 -1.18 12.58 7.17
CA THR A 24 -2.15 13.67 7.33
C THR A 24 -2.03 14.35 8.70
N ILE A 25 -1.77 13.59 9.77
CA ILE A 25 -1.53 14.13 11.10
C ILE A 25 -0.22 14.93 11.12
N GLY A 26 0.85 14.40 10.51
CA GLY A 26 2.14 15.07 10.37
C GLY A 26 2.08 16.35 9.54
N ALA A 27 1.14 16.44 8.60
CA ALA A 27 0.90 17.61 7.76
C ALA A 27 0.27 18.80 8.52
N ILE A 28 -0.29 18.59 9.71
CA ILE A 28 -0.88 19.67 10.52
C ILE A 28 0.25 20.44 11.22
N PRO A 29 0.48 21.74 10.97
CA PRO A 29 1.68 22.45 11.44
C PRO A 29 1.92 22.38 12.95
N ILE A 30 0.88 22.61 13.76
CA ILE A 30 0.98 22.62 15.23
C ILE A 30 1.19 21.20 15.77
N VAL A 31 0.52 20.20 15.19
CA VAL A 31 0.55 18.81 15.64
C VAL A 31 1.84 18.13 15.17
N GLY A 32 2.17 18.20 13.88
CA GLY A 32 3.41 17.67 13.32
C GLY A 32 4.65 18.32 13.94
N GLY A 33 4.66 19.65 14.10
CA GLY A 33 5.77 20.36 14.74
C GLY A 33 5.97 20.00 16.21
N SER A 34 4.89 19.84 16.98
CA SER A 34 4.98 19.43 18.40
C SER A 34 5.41 17.97 18.55
N ILE A 35 4.98 17.09 17.64
CA ILE A 35 5.41 15.68 17.62
C ILE A 35 6.92 15.55 17.40
N ILE A 36 7.49 16.31 16.47
CA ILE A 36 8.93 16.33 16.18
C ILE A 36 9.74 16.75 17.42
N ILE A 37 9.32 17.83 18.09
CA ILE A 37 10.00 18.38 19.27
C ILE A 37 9.90 17.44 20.48
N LEU A 38 8.75 16.79 20.69
CA LEU A 38 8.48 16.00 21.90
C LEU A 38 8.86 14.52 21.77
N SER A 39 8.93 13.98 20.55
CA SER A 39 9.06 12.53 20.31
C SER A 39 10.40 12.13 19.71
N PHE A 40 11.36 13.06 19.61
CA PHE A 40 12.71 12.82 19.05
C PHE A 40 12.67 12.06 17.72
N GLU A 41 11.80 12.46 16.80
CA GLU A 41 11.66 11.85 15.46
C GLU A 41 11.26 10.37 15.43
N SER A 42 10.91 9.75 16.58
CA SER A 42 10.47 8.34 16.62
C SER A 42 9.30 8.00 15.67
N PRO A 43 8.34 8.89 15.37
CA PRO A 43 7.30 8.60 14.39
C PRO A 43 7.83 8.42 12.96
N LEU A 44 8.94 9.06 12.59
CA LEU A 44 9.57 8.86 11.27
C LEU A 44 10.11 7.44 11.11
N VAL A 45 10.69 6.87 12.17
CA VAL A 45 11.20 5.49 12.14
C VAL A 45 10.04 4.50 11.95
N ALA A 46 8.92 4.72 12.65
CA ALA A 46 7.71 3.90 12.47
C ALA A 46 7.14 4.01 11.05
N LEU A 47 7.12 5.23 10.49
CA LEU A 47 6.66 5.51 9.14
C LEU A 47 7.54 4.86 8.07
N ILE A 48 8.87 4.89 8.23
CA ILE A 48 9.82 4.16 7.38
C ILE A 48 9.50 2.67 7.42
N GLY A 49 9.28 2.10 8.62
CA GLY A 49 8.90 0.70 8.77
C GLY A 49 7.62 0.36 8.02
N LEU A 50 6.62 1.24 8.05
CA LEU A 50 5.36 1.08 7.34
C LEU A 50 5.55 1.09 5.81
N TYR A 51 6.40 1.99 5.30
CA TYR A 51 6.72 2.04 3.88
C TYR A 51 7.54 0.85 3.40
N VAL A 52 8.49 0.38 4.21
CA VAL A 52 9.25 -0.84 3.92
C VAL A 52 8.32 -2.05 3.90
N ALA A 53 7.42 -2.18 4.87
CA ALA A 53 6.42 -3.25 4.87
C ALA A 53 5.55 -3.22 3.61
N GLY A 54 5.03 -2.04 3.25
CA GLY A 54 4.27 -1.85 2.01
C GLY A 54 5.04 -2.23 0.75
N LEU A 55 6.32 -1.86 0.67
CA LEU A 55 7.22 -2.21 -0.42
C LEU A 55 7.42 -3.74 -0.52
N ILE A 56 7.68 -4.41 0.60
CA ILE A 56 7.85 -5.87 0.64
C ILE A 56 6.59 -6.56 0.13
N PHE A 57 5.41 -6.17 0.62
CA PHE A 57 4.15 -6.76 0.16
C PHE A 57 3.88 -6.46 -1.32
N THR A 58 4.31 -5.31 -1.83
CA THR A 58 4.21 -5.00 -3.26
C THR A 58 5.06 -5.95 -4.10
N ILE A 59 6.32 -6.17 -3.72
CA ILE A 59 7.22 -7.12 -4.40
C ILE A 59 6.66 -8.54 -4.34
N GLN A 60 6.15 -8.96 -3.18
CA GLN A 60 5.53 -10.27 -3.03
C GLN A 60 4.25 -10.42 -3.85
N ALA A 61 3.47 -9.35 -4.02
CA ALA A 61 2.27 -9.35 -4.86
C ALA A 61 2.65 -9.49 -6.34
N GLN A 62 3.65 -8.76 -6.83
CA GLN A 62 4.14 -8.85 -8.22
C GLN A 62 4.63 -10.25 -8.59
N ASN A 63 5.17 -11.01 -7.63
CA ASN A 63 5.66 -12.37 -7.83
C ASN A 63 4.58 -13.45 -7.67
N THR A 64 3.30 -13.08 -7.49
CA THR A 64 2.21 -14.06 -7.32
C THR A 64 1.65 -14.49 -8.68
N PRO A 65 1.29 -15.77 -8.88
CA PRO A 65 0.59 -16.20 -10.09
C PRO A 65 -0.64 -15.33 -10.38
N GLY A 66 -0.85 -14.98 -11.66
CA GLY A 66 -1.94 -14.09 -12.08
C GLY A 66 -1.66 -12.58 -11.93
N ALA A 67 -0.62 -12.17 -11.19
CA ALA A 67 -0.32 -10.76 -10.92
C ALA A 67 0.13 -9.95 -12.16
N ASN A 68 0.53 -10.61 -13.25
CA ASN A 68 0.93 -9.95 -14.50
C ASN A 68 -0.15 -9.00 -15.05
N ARG A 69 -1.44 -9.28 -14.78
CA ARG A 69 -2.58 -8.43 -15.19
C ARG A 69 -2.59 -7.07 -14.47
N TYR A 70 -1.90 -6.97 -13.34
CA TYR A 70 -1.90 -5.80 -12.44
C TYR A 70 -0.51 -5.15 -12.33
N ASN A 71 0.43 -5.53 -13.20
CA ASN A 71 1.84 -5.18 -13.01
C ASN A 71 2.12 -3.68 -13.16
N ILE A 72 1.33 -2.98 -14.00
CA ILE A 72 1.43 -1.53 -14.17
C ILE A 72 1.00 -0.83 -12.88
N GLU A 73 -0.16 -1.21 -12.33
CA GLU A 73 -0.65 -0.61 -11.10
C GLU A 73 0.26 -0.93 -9.90
N LEU A 74 0.71 -2.18 -9.77
CA LEU A 74 1.62 -2.61 -8.70
C LEU A 74 2.99 -1.92 -8.80
N SER A 75 3.49 -1.66 -10.02
CA SER A 75 4.74 -0.91 -10.20
C SER A 75 4.60 0.54 -9.74
N SER A 76 3.44 1.17 -9.98
CA SER A 76 3.16 2.52 -9.48
C SER A 76 3.10 2.55 -7.94
N VAL A 77 2.44 1.57 -7.32
CA VAL A 77 2.39 1.41 -5.84
C VAL A 77 3.81 1.26 -5.28
N LYS A 78 4.65 0.44 -5.92
CA LYS A 78 6.04 0.21 -5.52
C LYS A 78 6.83 1.52 -5.46
N VAL A 79 6.74 2.33 -6.53
CA VAL A 79 7.46 3.61 -6.63
C VAL A 79 7.05 4.55 -5.51
N LYS A 80 5.75 4.66 -5.21
CA LYS A 80 5.23 5.52 -4.16
C LYS A 80 5.69 5.11 -2.75
N PHE A 81 5.81 3.81 -2.47
CA PHE A 81 6.43 3.35 -1.22
C PHE A 81 7.92 3.69 -1.14
N ILE A 82 8.67 3.54 -2.24
CA ILE A 82 10.07 3.97 -2.31
C ILE A 82 10.19 5.48 -2.07
N THR A 83 9.34 6.28 -2.72
CA THR A 83 9.27 7.73 -2.50
C THR A 83 9.02 8.03 -1.03
N GLY A 84 8.09 7.33 -0.37
CA GLY A 84 7.84 7.50 1.07
C GLY A 84 9.07 7.23 1.94
N ILE A 85 9.83 6.18 1.65
CA ILE A 85 11.09 5.88 2.36
C ILE A 85 12.08 7.04 2.19
N VAL A 86 12.28 7.50 0.95
CA VAL A 86 13.21 8.60 0.66
C VAL A 86 12.76 9.88 1.36
N CYS A 87 11.48 10.25 1.26
CA CYS A 87 10.90 11.42 1.92
C CYS A 87 11.07 11.37 3.43
N ALA A 88 10.84 10.21 4.05
CA ALA A 88 11.01 10.06 5.49
C ALA A 88 12.48 10.19 5.93
N VAL A 89 13.44 9.74 5.11
CA VAL A 89 14.88 9.90 5.40
C VAL A 89 15.35 11.36 5.28
N ILE A 90 14.72 12.20 4.46
CA ILE A 90 15.09 13.61 4.33
C ILE A 90 14.28 14.54 5.25
N ALA A 91 13.22 14.02 5.88
CA ALA A 91 12.28 14.78 6.71
C ALA A 91 12.81 15.17 8.10
N PHE A 92 14.08 14.87 8.44
CA PHE A 92 14.73 15.32 9.68
C PHE A 92 14.90 16.85 9.78
N ILE A 93 14.76 17.59 8.68
CA ILE A 93 14.81 19.06 8.71
C ILE A 93 13.38 19.56 8.97
N PRO A 94 13.07 20.22 10.10
CA PRO A 94 11.69 20.40 10.56
C PRO A 94 10.71 21.01 9.54
N PHE A 95 11.09 22.10 8.88
CA PHE A 95 10.25 22.75 7.88
C PHE A 95 10.10 21.93 6.59
N VAL A 96 11.19 21.26 6.17
CA VAL A 96 11.18 20.40 4.98
C VAL A 96 10.37 19.14 5.26
N GLY A 97 10.53 18.53 6.43
CA GLY A 97 9.77 17.35 6.88
C GLY A 97 8.29 17.63 6.92
N TRP A 98 7.87 18.78 7.46
CA TRP A 98 6.46 19.19 7.44
C TRP A 98 5.89 19.29 6.02
N ILE A 99 6.61 19.94 5.09
CA ILE A 99 6.18 20.02 3.68
C ILE A 99 6.09 18.61 3.06
N LEU A 100 7.05 17.74 3.36
CA LEU A 100 7.04 16.37 2.85
C LEU A 100 5.89 15.56 3.41
N HIS A 101 5.48 15.77 4.66
CA HIS A 101 4.27 15.15 5.20
C HIS A 101 3.01 15.58 4.44
N ILE A 102 2.89 16.85 4.04
CA ILE A 102 1.79 17.32 3.17
C ILE A 102 1.80 16.58 1.84
N VAL A 103 2.96 16.51 1.18
CA VAL A 103 3.11 15.86 -0.12
C VAL A 103 2.79 14.37 -0.01
N MET A 104 3.34 13.69 0.99
CA MET A 104 3.15 12.26 1.19
C MET A 104 1.73 11.91 1.62
N ALA A 105 1.05 12.75 2.39
CA ALA A 105 -0.37 12.57 2.68
C ALA A 105 -1.19 12.46 1.39
N ILE A 106 -0.98 13.39 0.45
CA ILE A 106 -1.66 13.38 -0.86
C ILE A 106 -1.31 12.10 -1.64
N ILE A 107 -0.03 11.74 -1.73
CA ILE A 107 0.41 10.55 -2.46
C ILE A 107 -0.19 9.27 -1.87
N MET A 108 -0.23 9.14 -0.53
CA MET A 108 -0.76 7.97 0.16
C MET A 108 -2.27 7.87 0.00
N TRP A 109 -3.02 8.97 0.05
CA TRP A 109 -4.46 8.95 -0.26
C TRP A 109 -4.74 8.53 -1.71
N LEU A 110 -3.97 9.03 -2.67
CA LEU A 110 -4.07 8.59 -4.07
C LEU A 110 -3.68 7.12 -4.27
N GLN A 111 -2.71 6.63 -3.51
CA GLN A 111 -2.35 5.22 -3.50
C GLN A 111 -3.47 4.36 -2.90
N TYR A 112 -4.08 4.81 -1.81
CA TYR A 112 -5.16 4.11 -1.13
C TYR A 112 -6.35 3.89 -2.06
N THR A 113 -6.77 4.92 -2.80
CA THR A 113 -7.85 4.81 -3.78
C THR A 113 -7.47 3.89 -4.95
N SER A 114 -6.21 3.92 -5.39
CA SER A 114 -5.70 3.00 -6.41
C SER A 114 -5.74 1.55 -5.93
N LEU A 115 -5.27 1.27 -4.71
CA LEU A 115 -5.31 -0.07 -4.10
C LEU A 115 -6.74 -0.56 -3.87
N MET A 116 -7.67 0.32 -3.51
CA MET A 116 -9.09 -0.03 -3.42
C MET A 116 -9.63 -0.54 -4.77
N SER A 117 -9.28 0.14 -5.87
CA SER A 117 -9.67 -0.27 -7.22
C SER A 117 -9.07 -1.63 -7.60
N ILE A 118 -7.77 -1.83 -7.38
CA ILE A 118 -7.08 -3.09 -7.68
C ILE A 118 -7.67 -4.23 -6.84
N LYS A 119 -7.88 -4.03 -5.54
CA LYS A 119 -8.51 -5.01 -4.64
C LYS A 119 -9.86 -5.48 -5.17
N ASN A 120 -10.70 -4.55 -5.64
CA ASN A 120 -12.02 -4.87 -6.19
C ASN A 120 -11.94 -5.61 -7.53
N LYS A 121 -10.94 -5.32 -8.37
CA LYS A 121 -10.71 -6.05 -9.63
C LYS A 121 -10.29 -7.49 -9.35
N VAL A 122 -9.31 -7.68 -8.47
CA VAL A 122 -8.78 -9.01 -8.10
C VAL A 122 -9.87 -9.88 -7.50
N ALA A 123 -10.70 -9.34 -6.60
CA ALA A 123 -11.83 -10.08 -6.04
C ALA A 123 -12.82 -10.57 -7.10
N LYS A 124 -13.05 -9.79 -8.16
CA LYS A 124 -13.95 -10.19 -9.26
C LYS A 124 -13.31 -11.25 -10.14
N ASP A 125 -12.02 -11.12 -10.43
CA ASP A 125 -11.29 -12.07 -11.26
C ASP A 125 -11.20 -13.44 -10.56
N ASP A 126 -10.93 -13.48 -9.26
CA ASP A 126 -10.86 -14.72 -8.47
C ASP A 126 -12.22 -15.46 -8.53
N VAL A 127 -13.34 -14.75 -8.37
CA VAL A 127 -14.69 -15.34 -8.47
C VAL A 127 -14.95 -15.91 -9.87
N ILE A 128 -14.50 -15.24 -10.94
CA ILE A 128 -14.69 -15.74 -12.30
C ILE A 128 -13.87 -17.01 -12.56
N GLU A 129 -12.64 -17.08 -12.03
CA GLU A 129 -11.79 -18.26 -12.16
C GLU A 129 -12.36 -19.46 -11.39
N ASP A 130 -12.91 -19.24 -10.20
CA ASP A 130 -13.58 -20.29 -9.41
C ASP A 130 -14.82 -20.86 -10.12
N VAL A 131 -15.69 -19.99 -10.65
CA VAL A 131 -16.89 -20.43 -11.42
C VAL A 131 -16.49 -21.26 -12.63
N LYS A 132 -15.49 -20.81 -13.41
CA LYS A 132 -15.00 -21.56 -14.57
C LYS A 132 -14.41 -22.92 -14.19
N ALA A 133 -13.74 -23.00 -13.04
CA ALA A 133 -13.16 -24.25 -12.55
C ALA A 133 -14.24 -25.24 -12.06
N GLU A 134 -15.38 -24.74 -11.56
CA GLU A 134 -16.53 -25.54 -11.17
C GLU A 134 -17.24 -26.12 -12.41
N ASP A 135 -17.53 -25.29 -13.42
CA ASP A 135 -18.17 -25.70 -14.68
C ASP A 135 -17.42 -26.86 -15.38
N VAL A 136 -16.07 -26.80 -15.39
CA VAL A 136 -15.22 -27.84 -16.00
C VAL A 136 -15.25 -29.16 -15.22
N LYS A 137 -15.52 -29.14 -13.90
CA LYS A 137 -15.62 -30.36 -13.10
C LYS A 137 -16.97 -31.05 -13.30
N THR A 138 -18.04 -30.28 -13.45
CA THR A 138 -19.38 -30.82 -13.78
C THR A 138 -19.38 -31.52 -15.14
N ASP A 139 -18.78 -30.92 -16.17
CA ASP A 139 -18.73 -31.52 -17.52
C ASP A 139 -17.94 -32.84 -17.60
N ASN A 140 -16.98 -33.06 -16.69
CA ASN A 140 -16.19 -34.29 -16.65
C ASN A 140 -16.83 -35.42 -15.83
N ASN A 141 -17.80 -35.12 -14.96
CA ASN A 141 -18.51 -36.12 -14.16
C ASN A 141 -19.77 -36.67 -14.87
N ASP A 142 -20.20 -36.05 -15.97
CA ASP A 142 -21.35 -36.46 -16.79
C ASP A 142 -20.96 -37.38 -17.97
N LYS A 143 -19.75 -37.96 -17.96
CA LYS A 143 -19.29 -39.00 -18.91
C LYS A 143 -18.96 -40.30 -18.20
#